data_AF-A0A958T0J8-F1
#
_entry.id   AF-A0A958T0J8-F1
#
_cell.length_a   1.000
_cell.length_b   1.000
_cell.length_c   1.000
_cell.angle_alpha   90.00
_cell.angle_beta   90.00
_cell.angle_gamma   90.00
#
_symmetry.space_group_name_H-M   'P 1'
#
loop_
_entity.id
_entity.type
_entity.pdbx_description
1 polymer ?
#
loop_
_entity_poly.entity_id
_entity_poly.type
_entity_poly.pdbx_seq_one_letter_code
_entity_poly.pdbx_strand_id
1 'polypeptide(L)'
;MQHNSTFPIKQNELDMLRDEATSYLKSVQWEQSQRAKNRENGGKDDSILLYLSRANNGNSTDSVSVSKTVLELKRRLLPESVAIPLHLNETLYALQEGITLGLWIRDSYYDASGLSGLSERKSALDNSGKREYESKMQTATAFMLFSIAYKILHELRDIASEDLSVMKQKFAGLPEVSLLSPMKGISCCLFYYDKYLSHPEIVGSDKDVADFTSVYFEALISEIQQRKATLEYTETIVD
;
A
#
# COMPACT_ATOMS: atom_id res chain seq x y z
N MET A 1 -17.55 26.71 26.38
CA MET A 1 -16.55 25.76 26.90
C MET A 1 -15.82 25.18 25.69
N GLN A 2 -14.58 25.61 25.48
CA GLN A 2 -13.71 25.05 24.43
C GLN A 2 -13.35 23.61 24.81
N HIS A 3 -13.91 22.63 24.12
CA HIS A 3 -13.47 21.25 24.21
C HIS A 3 -12.22 21.09 23.31
N ASN A 4 -11.07 21.55 23.80
CA ASN A 4 -9.79 21.09 23.29
C ASN A 4 -9.57 19.67 23.79
N SER A 5 -9.92 18.67 22.96
CA SER A 5 -9.33 17.34 23.07
C SER A 5 -8.31 17.21 21.96
N THR A 6 -7.07 17.56 22.26
CA THR A 6 -5.94 17.72 21.33
C THR A 6 -5.42 16.42 20.72
N PHE A 7 -6.18 15.33 20.78
CA PHE A 7 -5.87 14.06 20.12
C PHE A 7 -7.13 13.49 19.45
N PRO A 8 -7.13 13.33 18.11
CA PRO A 8 -8.32 12.96 17.35
C PRO A 8 -8.59 11.45 17.25
N ILE A 9 -7.84 10.59 17.98
CA ILE A 9 -7.98 9.13 17.91
C ILE A 9 -8.01 8.55 19.32
N LYS A 10 -9.04 7.75 19.64
CA LYS A 10 -9.07 7.00 20.90
C LYS A 10 -8.23 5.73 20.78
N GLN A 11 -7.65 5.26 21.88
CA GLN A 11 -6.85 4.03 21.89
C GLN A 11 -7.63 2.82 21.33
N ASN A 12 -8.91 2.68 21.67
CA ASN A 12 -9.74 1.60 21.17
C ASN A 12 -9.95 1.67 19.64
N GLU A 13 -10.07 2.87 19.08
CA GLU A 13 -10.19 3.08 17.63
C GLU A 13 -8.89 2.73 16.93
N LEU A 14 -7.76 3.12 17.51
CA LEU A 14 -6.43 2.76 17.03
C LEU A 14 -6.22 1.23 17.02
N ASP A 15 -6.62 0.53 18.08
CA ASP A 15 -6.45 -0.92 18.18
C ASP A 15 -7.30 -1.66 17.12
N MET A 16 -8.54 -1.19 16.87
CA MET A 16 -9.37 -1.72 15.78
C MET A 16 -8.73 -1.51 14.40
N LEU A 17 -8.16 -0.34 14.15
CA LEU A 17 -7.48 -0.04 12.88
C LEU A 17 -6.20 -0.88 12.71
N ARG A 18 -5.47 -1.15 13.80
CA ARG A 18 -4.31 -2.05 13.79
C ARG A 18 -4.68 -3.50 13.51
N ASP A 19 -5.83 -3.96 14.01
CA ASP A 19 -6.36 -5.28 13.69
C ASP A 19 -6.75 -5.38 12.22
N GLU A 20 -7.38 -4.34 11.66
CA GLU A 20 -7.68 -4.25 10.22
C GLU A 20 -6.40 -4.25 9.39
N ALA A 21 -5.40 -3.45 9.75
CA ALA A 21 -4.09 -3.43 9.12
C ALA A 21 -3.42 -4.82 9.13
N THR A 22 -3.47 -5.50 10.28
CA THR A 22 -2.94 -6.87 10.41
C THR A 22 -3.69 -7.86 9.52
N SER A 23 -4.99 -7.69 9.34
CA SER A 23 -5.80 -8.52 8.43
C SER A 23 -5.32 -8.38 6.99
N TYR A 24 -5.06 -7.15 6.52
CA TYR A 24 -4.48 -6.93 5.19
C TYR A 24 -3.10 -7.57 5.05
N LEU A 25 -2.24 -7.49 6.07
CA LEU A 25 -0.91 -8.14 6.02
C LEU A 25 -0.98 -9.67 5.97
N LYS A 26 -2.01 -10.26 6.60
CA LYS A 26 -2.24 -11.71 6.59
C LYS A 26 -2.71 -12.22 5.25
N SER A 27 -3.61 -11.53 4.57
CA SER A 27 -4.08 -11.96 3.26
C SER A 27 -4.63 -10.81 2.44
N VAL A 28 -4.19 -10.75 1.19
CA VAL A 28 -4.72 -9.84 0.19
C VAL A 28 -5.07 -10.65 -1.05
N GLN A 29 -6.19 -10.33 -1.68
CA GLN A 29 -6.54 -10.85 -3.00
C GLN A 29 -6.45 -9.73 -4.03
N TRP A 30 -5.80 -10.01 -5.15
CA TRP A 30 -5.67 -9.05 -6.24
C TRP A 30 -5.83 -9.74 -7.60
N GLU A 31 -6.51 -9.05 -8.50
CA GLU A 31 -6.66 -9.45 -9.89
C GLU A 31 -5.95 -8.41 -10.77
N GLN A 32 -4.92 -8.83 -11.48
CA GLN A 32 -4.13 -7.94 -12.32
C GLN A 32 -4.96 -7.40 -13.48
N SER A 33 -4.84 -6.09 -13.75
CA SER A 33 -5.53 -5.48 -14.88
C SER A 33 -4.99 -5.99 -16.22
N GLN A 34 -5.84 -6.00 -17.25
CA GLN A 34 -5.43 -6.38 -18.61
C GLN A 34 -4.29 -5.49 -19.16
N ARG A 35 -4.18 -4.24 -18.69
CA ARG A 35 -3.08 -3.34 -19.06
C ARG A 35 -1.75 -3.81 -18.46
N ALA A 36 -1.75 -4.25 -17.21
CA ALA A 36 -0.58 -4.84 -16.56
C ALA A 36 -0.16 -6.14 -17.26
N LYS A 37 -1.12 -7.03 -17.56
CA LYS A 37 -0.91 -8.26 -18.35
C LYS A 37 -0.38 -7.99 -19.77
N ASN A 38 -0.76 -6.88 -20.39
CA ASN A 38 -0.25 -6.54 -21.72
C ASN A 38 1.17 -5.95 -21.69
N ARG A 39 1.57 -5.26 -20.61
CA ARG A 39 2.96 -4.84 -20.40
C ARG A 39 3.88 -6.05 -20.19
N GLU A 40 3.38 -7.07 -19.49
CA GLU A 40 4.04 -8.37 -19.29
C GLU A 40 4.34 -9.10 -20.61
N ASN A 41 3.47 -8.97 -21.62
CA ASN A 41 3.66 -9.59 -22.95
C ASN A 41 4.54 -8.79 -23.93
N GLY A 42 4.85 -7.53 -23.63
CA GLY A 42 5.36 -6.56 -24.61
C GLY A 42 6.83 -6.13 -24.49
N GLY A 43 7.56 -6.53 -23.45
CA GLY A 43 8.89 -5.99 -23.17
C GLY A 43 9.89 -7.01 -22.65
N LYS A 44 11.14 -6.90 -23.11
CA LYS A 44 12.34 -7.59 -22.60
C LYS A 44 12.78 -7.01 -21.23
N ASP A 45 11.84 -6.81 -20.31
CA ASP A 45 12.14 -6.38 -18.94
C ASP A 45 12.23 -7.64 -18.07
N ASP A 46 13.43 -8.23 -18.03
CA ASP A 46 13.74 -9.59 -17.53
C ASP A 46 13.48 -9.85 -16.02
N SER A 47 13.07 -8.84 -15.27
CA SER A 47 12.88 -8.86 -13.82
C SER A 47 11.72 -9.67 -13.24
N ILE A 48 10.69 -8.90 -12.97
CA ILE A 48 9.60 -9.19 -12.04
C ILE A 48 8.30 -9.49 -12.79
N LEU A 49 8.08 -8.90 -13.97
CA LEU A 49 6.93 -9.21 -14.82
C LEU A 49 7.01 -10.64 -15.34
N LEU A 50 8.21 -11.13 -15.67
CA LEU A 50 8.42 -12.54 -16.00
C LEU A 50 8.22 -13.46 -14.78
N TYR A 51 8.59 -13.01 -13.59
CA TYR A 51 8.34 -13.76 -12.35
C TYR A 51 6.84 -13.82 -12.03
N LEU A 52 6.13 -12.70 -12.23
CA LEU A 52 4.68 -12.62 -12.16
C LEU A 52 4.02 -13.52 -13.19
N SER A 53 4.52 -13.58 -14.44
CA SER A 53 3.94 -14.40 -15.50
C SER A 53 4.10 -15.89 -15.25
N ARG A 54 5.26 -16.30 -14.74
CA ARG A 54 5.52 -17.69 -14.34
C ARG A 54 4.71 -18.09 -13.11
N ALA A 55 4.47 -17.15 -12.18
CA ALA A 55 3.64 -17.39 -11.01
C ALA A 55 2.14 -17.40 -11.34
N ASN A 56 1.72 -16.67 -12.37
CA ASN A 56 0.32 -16.41 -12.72
C ASN A 56 -0.17 -17.30 -13.89
N ASN A 57 0.05 -18.61 -13.78
CA ASN A 57 -0.32 -19.62 -14.79
C ASN A 57 -1.84 -19.91 -14.84
N GLY A 58 -2.70 -18.93 -14.52
CA GLY A 58 -4.15 -19.10 -14.46
C GLY A 58 -4.92 -17.78 -14.42
N ASN A 59 -6.18 -17.82 -14.86
CA ASN A 59 -7.08 -16.66 -14.93
C ASN A 59 -7.72 -16.32 -13.56
N SER A 60 -7.00 -16.55 -12.46
CA SER A 60 -7.53 -16.53 -11.09
C SER A 60 -7.14 -15.28 -10.33
N THR A 61 -8.02 -14.83 -9.43
CA THR A 61 -7.69 -13.89 -8.35
C THR A 61 -6.59 -14.50 -7.48
N ASP A 62 -5.42 -13.87 -7.44
CA ASP A 62 -4.28 -14.37 -6.69
C ASP A 62 -4.34 -13.84 -5.26
N SER A 63 -4.21 -14.75 -4.29
CA SER A 63 -4.07 -14.41 -2.88
C SER A 63 -2.61 -14.40 -2.46
N VAL A 64 -2.16 -13.32 -1.84
CA VAL A 64 -0.81 -13.18 -1.27
C VAL A 64 -0.87 -12.86 0.21
N SER A 65 0.24 -13.09 0.90
CA SER A 65 0.34 -12.92 2.35
C SER A 65 1.72 -12.38 2.72
N VAL A 66 1.78 -11.08 2.99
CA VAL A 66 3.03 -10.41 3.38
C VAL A 66 3.60 -11.06 4.65
N SER A 67 2.75 -11.43 5.60
CA SER A 67 3.20 -12.13 6.82
C SER A 67 3.88 -13.47 6.53
N LYS A 68 3.40 -14.24 5.54
CA LYS A 68 4.04 -15.50 5.16
C LYS A 68 5.38 -15.25 4.47
N THR A 69 5.43 -14.29 3.55
CA THR A 69 6.66 -13.91 2.85
C THR A 69 7.74 -13.43 3.83
N VAL A 70 7.36 -12.64 4.84
CA VAL A 70 8.27 -12.22 5.92
C VAL A 70 8.82 -13.43 6.69
N LEU A 71 7.98 -14.43 7.00
CA LEU A 71 8.44 -15.65 7.67
C LEU A 71 9.37 -16.49 6.77
N GLU A 72 9.12 -16.53 5.46
CA GLU A 72 9.99 -17.19 4.49
C GLU A 72 11.33 -16.46 4.34
N LEU A 73 11.30 -15.13 4.30
CA LEU A 73 12.52 -14.31 4.31
C LEU A 73 13.33 -14.52 5.57
N LYS A 74 12.69 -14.57 6.74
CA LYS A 74 13.38 -14.94 7.99
C LYS A 74 14.13 -16.26 7.83
N ARG A 75 13.45 -17.32 7.35
CA ARG A 75 14.04 -18.65 7.17
C ARG A 75 15.19 -18.64 6.17
N ARG A 76 15.08 -17.84 5.11
CA ARG A 76 16.09 -17.74 4.04
C ARG A 76 17.32 -16.96 4.48
N LEU A 77 17.13 -15.81 5.14
CA LEU A 77 18.22 -14.91 5.53
C LEU A 77 18.98 -15.43 6.76
N LEU A 78 18.27 -15.97 7.75
CA LEU A 78 18.85 -16.41 9.02
C LEU A 78 18.15 -17.68 9.53
N PRO A 79 18.46 -18.86 8.95
CA PRO A 79 17.82 -20.13 9.31
C PRO A 79 18.01 -20.52 10.78
N GLU A 80 19.12 -20.11 11.39
CA GLU A 80 19.47 -20.43 12.80
C GLU A 80 18.83 -19.46 13.82
N SER A 81 18.15 -18.40 13.38
CA SER A 81 17.57 -17.41 14.29
C SER A 81 16.17 -17.80 14.78
N VAL A 82 16.00 -17.91 16.09
CA VAL A 82 14.69 -18.13 16.73
C VAL A 82 13.80 -16.89 16.60
N ALA A 83 14.37 -15.68 16.68
CA ALA A 83 13.66 -14.41 16.58
C ALA A 83 13.58 -13.86 15.14
N ILE A 84 12.59 -13.01 14.86
CA ILE A 84 12.56 -12.22 13.62
C ILE A 84 13.73 -11.23 13.67
N PRO A 85 14.52 -11.11 12.59
CA PRO A 85 15.59 -10.12 12.47
C PRO A 85 15.10 -8.68 12.72
N LEU A 86 16.00 -7.82 13.20
CA LEU A 86 15.64 -6.49 13.66
C LEU A 86 15.00 -5.63 12.56
N HIS A 87 15.67 -5.48 11.41
CA HIS A 87 15.20 -4.59 10.36
C HIS A 87 13.93 -5.13 9.69
N LEU A 88 13.83 -6.46 9.55
CA LEU A 88 12.60 -7.11 9.10
C LEU A 88 11.42 -6.83 10.04
N ASN A 89 11.64 -6.86 11.37
CA ASN A 89 10.60 -6.57 12.35
C ASN A 89 10.22 -5.07 12.36
N GLU A 90 11.20 -4.17 12.33
CA GLU A 90 10.98 -2.73 12.23
C GLU A 90 10.22 -2.37 10.94
N THR A 91 10.56 -3.01 9.82
CA THR A 91 9.87 -2.80 8.55
C THR A 91 8.43 -3.31 8.58
N LEU A 92 8.19 -4.48 9.18
CA LEU A 92 6.83 -4.99 9.35
C LEU A 92 5.99 -4.08 10.25
N TYR A 93 6.58 -3.56 11.32
CA TYR A 93 5.94 -2.60 12.22
C TYR A 93 5.62 -1.28 11.51
N ALA A 94 6.58 -0.73 10.75
CA ALA A 94 6.38 0.47 9.94
C ALA A 94 5.24 0.29 8.93
N LEU A 95 5.16 -0.87 8.28
CA LEU A 95 4.08 -1.21 7.35
C LEU A 95 2.72 -1.26 8.06
N GLN A 96 2.64 -1.89 9.23
CA GLN A 96 1.41 -1.95 10.03
C GLN A 96 0.94 -0.57 10.49
N GLU A 97 1.83 0.25 11.05
CA GLU A 97 1.50 1.60 11.50
C GLU A 97 1.16 2.52 10.31
N GLY A 98 1.84 2.34 9.17
CA GLY A 98 1.54 3.02 7.93
C GLY A 98 0.12 2.76 7.46
N ILE A 99 -0.27 1.48 7.35
CA ILE A 99 -1.64 1.08 6.99
C ILE A 99 -2.65 1.64 7.98
N THR A 100 -2.39 1.52 9.28
CA THR A 100 -3.24 2.05 10.35
C THR A 100 -3.52 3.54 10.15
N LEU A 101 -2.48 4.35 9.93
CA LEU A 101 -2.62 5.79 9.66
C LEU A 101 -3.38 6.06 8.36
N GLY A 102 -3.10 5.28 7.31
CA GLY A 102 -3.81 5.39 6.04
C GLY A 102 -5.31 5.21 6.18
N LEU A 103 -5.73 4.14 6.86
CA LEU A 103 -7.14 3.83 7.13
C LEU A 103 -7.81 4.96 7.91
N TRP A 104 -7.13 5.49 8.93
CA TRP A 104 -7.65 6.62 9.68
C TRP A 104 -7.83 7.89 8.83
N ILE A 105 -6.88 8.20 7.94
CA ILE A 105 -6.96 9.36 7.05
C ILE A 105 -8.06 9.18 6.00
N ARG A 106 -8.26 7.96 5.50
CA ARG A 106 -9.40 7.61 4.65
C ARG A 106 -10.71 7.93 5.36
N ASP A 107 -10.88 7.43 6.58
CA ASP A 107 -12.12 7.60 7.34
C ASP A 107 -12.35 9.08 7.68
N SER A 108 -11.29 9.80 8.03
CA SER A 108 -11.34 11.25 8.24
C SER A 108 -11.78 12.01 6.98
N TYR A 109 -11.28 11.62 5.80
CA TYR A 109 -11.72 12.19 4.53
C TYR A 109 -13.18 11.82 4.21
N TYR A 110 -13.62 10.61 4.56
CA TYR A 110 -14.99 10.18 4.33
C TYR A 110 -16.00 11.06 5.05
N ASP A 111 -15.69 11.38 6.30
CA ASP A 111 -16.54 12.22 7.14
C ASP A 111 -16.48 13.68 6.70
N ALA A 112 -15.28 14.23 6.51
CA ALA A 112 -15.11 15.63 6.10
C ALA A 112 -15.69 15.92 4.71
N SER A 113 -15.57 15.00 3.76
CA SER A 113 -16.06 15.21 2.38
C SER A 113 -17.55 14.93 2.21
N GLY A 114 -18.25 14.45 3.24
CA GLY A 114 -19.63 13.98 3.16
C GLY A 114 -19.80 12.68 2.34
N LEU A 115 -18.70 11.98 2.03
CA LEU A 115 -18.73 10.71 1.32
C LEU A 115 -19.44 9.62 2.12
N SER A 116 -19.36 9.64 3.46
CA SER A 116 -20.13 8.76 4.34
C SER A 116 -21.63 8.82 4.02
N GLY A 117 -22.20 10.03 3.91
CA GLY A 117 -23.62 10.23 3.59
C GLY A 117 -24.00 9.90 2.14
N LEU A 118 -23.06 9.99 1.20
CA LEU A 118 -23.25 9.50 -0.18
C LEU A 118 -23.24 7.97 -0.23
N SER A 119 -22.38 7.34 0.56
CA SER A 119 -22.26 5.88 0.67
C SER A 119 -23.55 5.24 1.18
N GLU A 120 -24.18 5.84 2.21
CA GLU A 120 -25.44 5.36 2.77
C GLU A 120 -26.61 5.41 1.77
N ARG A 121 -26.63 6.44 0.91
CA ARG A 121 -27.71 6.66 -0.06
C ARG A 121 -27.36 6.19 -1.48
N LYS A 122 -26.31 5.38 -1.63
CA LYS A 122 -25.73 4.97 -2.92
C LYS A 122 -26.75 4.44 -3.94
N SER A 123 -27.76 3.69 -3.49
CA SER A 123 -28.81 3.12 -4.34
C SER A 123 -29.82 4.17 -4.85
N ALA A 124 -29.98 5.28 -4.13
CA ALA A 124 -30.88 6.37 -4.45
C ALA A 124 -30.19 7.56 -5.15
N LEU A 125 -28.87 7.48 -5.39
CA LEU A 125 -28.13 8.52 -6.08
C LEU A 125 -28.51 8.59 -7.57
N ASP A 126 -28.67 9.82 -8.05
CA ASP A 126 -28.77 10.12 -9.47
C ASP A 126 -27.40 9.98 -10.17
N ASN A 127 -27.35 10.20 -11.47
CA ASN A 127 -26.10 10.04 -12.24
C ASN A 127 -25.00 11.02 -11.78
N SER A 128 -25.38 12.23 -11.35
CA SER A 128 -24.43 13.21 -10.82
C SER A 128 -23.86 12.75 -9.48
N GLY A 129 -24.71 12.34 -8.54
CA GLY A 129 -24.28 11.84 -7.23
C GLY A 129 -23.42 10.58 -7.31
N LYS A 130 -23.68 9.68 -8.27
CA LYS A 130 -22.82 8.51 -8.51
C LYS A 130 -21.41 8.91 -8.95
N ARG A 131 -21.29 9.89 -9.86
CA ARG A 131 -19.99 10.40 -10.30
C ARG A 131 -19.23 11.08 -9.15
N GLU A 132 -19.92 11.89 -8.35
CA GLU A 132 -19.33 12.52 -7.16
C GLU A 132 -18.82 11.47 -6.17
N TYR A 133 -19.64 10.45 -5.87
CA TYR A 133 -19.25 9.33 -5.02
C TYR A 133 -18.00 8.62 -5.54
N GLU A 134 -17.96 8.28 -6.84
CA GLU A 134 -16.80 7.61 -7.45
C GLU A 134 -15.54 8.49 -7.40
N SER A 135 -15.67 9.79 -7.64
CA SER A 135 -14.53 10.71 -7.66
C SER A 135 -13.96 10.93 -6.26
N LYS A 136 -14.83 11.15 -5.25
CA LYS A 136 -14.41 11.21 -3.84
C LYS A 136 -13.81 9.89 -3.36
N MET A 137 -14.35 8.75 -3.81
CA MET A 137 -13.79 7.43 -3.50
C MET A 137 -12.35 7.28 -4.01
N GLN A 138 -12.08 7.78 -5.23
CA GLN A 138 -10.73 7.76 -5.80
C GLN A 138 -9.77 8.64 -5.01
N THR A 139 -10.20 9.85 -4.66
CA THR A 139 -9.38 10.78 -3.88
C THR A 139 -9.11 10.28 -2.47
N ALA A 140 -10.10 9.69 -1.80
CA ALA A 140 -9.92 9.04 -0.51
C ALA A 140 -8.89 7.91 -0.58
N THR A 141 -8.95 7.10 -1.64
CA THR A 141 -7.99 6.01 -1.88
C THR A 141 -6.58 6.56 -2.10
N ALA A 142 -6.44 7.65 -2.86
CA ALA A 142 -5.16 8.30 -3.09
C ALA A 142 -4.55 8.89 -1.81
N PHE A 143 -5.35 9.58 -0.98
CA PHE A 143 -4.90 10.08 0.31
C PHE A 143 -4.47 8.95 1.24
N MET A 144 -5.27 7.89 1.33
CA MET A 144 -4.92 6.70 2.10
C MET A 144 -3.55 6.15 1.68
N LEU A 145 -3.35 5.82 0.40
CA LEU A 145 -2.10 5.24 -0.08
C LEU A 145 -0.91 6.18 0.06
N PHE A 146 -1.11 7.48 -0.18
CA PHE A 146 -0.07 8.49 0.00
C PHE A 146 0.37 8.57 1.46
N SER A 147 -0.58 8.58 2.40
CA SER A 147 -0.30 8.63 3.83
C SER A 147 0.36 7.37 4.35
N ILE A 148 -0.04 6.19 3.86
CA ILE A 148 0.64 4.92 4.15
C ILE A 148 2.12 5.03 3.76
N ALA A 149 2.38 5.39 2.51
CA ALA A 149 3.73 5.50 1.99
C ALA A 149 4.57 6.52 2.77
N TYR A 150 4.00 7.71 3.02
CA TYR A 150 4.71 8.77 3.74
C TYR A 150 5.06 8.37 5.17
N LYS A 151 4.15 7.70 5.88
CA LYS A 151 4.41 7.22 7.24
C LYS A 151 5.48 6.14 7.27
N ILE A 152 5.43 5.18 6.33
CA ILE A 152 6.44 4.12 6.24
C ILE A 152 7.82 4.72 5.97
N LEU A 153 7.93 5.63 5.01
CA LEU A 153 9.20 6.30 4.71
C LEU A 153 9.73 7.11 5.89
N HIS A 154 8.85 7.75 6.65
CA HIS A 154 9.23 8.46 7.87
C HIS A 154 9.83 7.52 8.93
N GLU A 155 9.17 6.38 9.19
CA GLU A 155 9.66 5.37 10.16
C GLU A 155 10.96 4.71 9.71
N LEU A 156 11.12 4.45 8.41
CA LEU A 156 12.30 3.79 7.87
C LEU A 156 13.48 4.72 7.61
N ARG A 157 13.30 6.04 7.73
CA ARG A 157 14.31 7.04 7.38
C ARG A 157 15.66 6.81 8.06
N ASP A 158 15.64 6.45 9.34
CA ASP A 158 16.86 6.26 10.14
C ASP A 158 17.44 4.84 10.03
N ILE A 159 16.71 3.94 9.36
CA ILE A 159 17.03 2.50 9.24
C ILE A 159 17.57 2.19 7.84
N ALA A 160 16.96 2.80 6.83
CA ALA A 160 17.35 2.67 5.44
C ALA A 160 18.76 3.24 5.18
N SER A 161 19.42 2.70 4.17
CA SER A 161 20.70 3.20 3.67
C SER A 161 20.55 4.61 3.11
N GLU A 162 21.58 5.44 3.30
CA GLU A 162 21.65 6.78 2.67
C GLU A 162 21.72 6.69 1.14
N ASP A 163 22.38 5.65 0.61
CA ASP A 163 22.45 5.37 -0.81
C ASP A 163 21.56 4.17 -1.19
N LEU A 164 20.43 4.47 -1.86
CA LEU A 164 19.48 3.49 -2.36
C LEU A 164 19.70 3.15 -3.84
N SER A 165 20.78 3.61 -4.47
CA SER A 165 21.00 3.47 -5.93
C SER A 165 20.99 2.02 -6.40
N VAL A 166 21.60 1.11 -5.63
CA VAL A 166 21.62 -0.34 -5.94
C VAL A 166 20.20 -0.92 -5.91
N MET A 167 19.41 -0.56 -4.90
CA MET A 167 18.01 -1.02 -4.82
C MET A 167 17.16 -0.42 -5.94
N LYS A 168 17.34 0.86 -6.26
CA LYS A 168 16.66 1.52 -7.37
C LYS A 168 16.97 0.87 -8.72
N GLN A 169 18.20 0.37 -8.91
CA GLN A 169 18.58 -0.35 -10.13
C GLN A 169 17.90 -1.73 -10.24
N LYS A 170 17.70 -2.42 -9.11
CA LYS A 170 16.98 -3.70 -9.06
C LYS A 170 15.46 -3.53 -9.17
N PHE A 171 14.94 -2.35 -8.84
CA PHE A 171 13.52 -2.06 -8.83
C PHE A 171 13.01 -1.61 -10.20
N ALA A 172 12.18 -2.45 -10.83
CA ALA A 172 11.65 -2.19 -12.18
C ALA A 172 10.47 -1.19 -12.23
N GLY A 173 10.17 -0.47 -11.14
CA GLY A 173 8.99 0.41 -11.06
C GLY A 173 7.72 -0.32 -10.62
N LEU A 174 6.62 0.41 -10.41
CA LEU A 174 5.34 -0.20 -10.04
C LEU A 174 4.57 -0.66 -11.29
N PRO A 175 4.16 -1.93 -11.38
CA PRO A 175 3.39 -2.41 -12.55
C PRO A 175 2.04 -1.70 -12.69
N GLU A 176 1.33 -1.54 -11.58
CA GLU A 176 0.07 -0.79 -11.51
C GLU A 176 -0.19 -0.27 -10.09
N VAL A 177 -1.00 0.79 -10.03
CA VAL A 177 -1.56 1.36 -8.79
C VAL A 177 -3.04 1.58 -9.03
N SER A 178 -3.87 1.01 -8.16
CA SER A 178 -5.33 1.13 -8.23
C SER A 178 -5.81 2.22 -7.28
N LEU A 179 -6.57 3.18 -7.80
CA LEU A 179 -7.22 4.22 -7.00
C LEU A 179 -8.75 4.03 -6.96
N LEU A 180 -9.29 2.92 -7.48
CA LEU A 180 -10.75 2.76 -7.68
C LEU A 180 -11.54 2.74 -6.36
N SER A 181 -10.98 2.10 -5.34
CA SER A 181 -11.55 2.06 -3.99
C SER A 181 -10.45 1.73 -2.99
N PRO A 182 -10.62 2.05 -1.69
CA PRO A 182 -9.60 1.80 -0.68
C PRO A 182 -9.18 0.33 -0.60
N MET A 183 -10.15 -0.58 -0.61
CA MET A 183 -9.89 -2.02 -0.66
C MET A 183 -9.01 -2.40 -1.85
N LYS A 184 -9.36 -1.94 -3.06
CA LYS A 184 -8.58 -2.24 -4.26
C LYS A 184 -7.21 -1.57 -4.24
N GLY A 185 -7.09 -0.39 -3.64
CA GLY A 185 -5.83 0.33 -3.52
C GLY A 185 -4.83 -0.37 -2.61
N ILE A 186 -5.22 -0.69 -1.38
CA ILE A 186 -4.37 -1.45 -0.46
C ILE A 186 -4.06 -2.83 -1.05
N SER A 187 -5.05 -3.50 -1.64
CA SER A 187 -4.82 -4.81 -2.23
C SER A 187 -3.77 -4.78 -3.34
N CYS A 188 -3.89 -3.84 -4.28
CA CYS A 188 -2.93 -3.65 -5.35
C CYS A 188 -1.53 -3.35 -4.80
N CYS A 189 -1.44 -2.42 -3.85
CA CYS A 189 -0.18 -2.03 -3.21
C CYS A 189 0.51 -3.22 -2.53
N LEU A 190 -0.18 -3.89 -1.61
CA LEU A 190 0.39 -5.01 -0.88
C LEU A 190 0.69 -6.21 -1.79
N PHE A 191 -0.09 -6.39 -2.86
CA PHE A 191 0.15 -7.46 -3.83
C PHE A 191 1.51 -7.32 -4.51
N TYR A 192 1.78 -6.16 -5.11
CA TYR A 192 3.07 -5.97 -5.78
C TYR A 192 4.21 -5.90 -4.78
N TYR A 193 4.01 -5.24 -3.62
CA TYR A 193 5.00 -5.22 -2.56
C TYR A 193 5.44 -6.64 -2.16
N ASP A 194 4.49 -7.55 -1.91
CA ASP A 194 4.77 -8.95 -1.58
C ASP A 194 5.53 -9.70 -2.69
N LYS A 195 5.17 -9.44 -3.95
CA LYS A 195 5.81 -10.08 -5.11
C LYS A 195 7.25 -9.65 -5.30
N TYR A 196 7.57 -8.38 -5.07
CA TYR A 196 8.96 -7.92 -5.02
C TYR A 196 9.69 -8.45 -3.79
N LEU A 197 9.04 -8.45 -2.63
CA LEU A 197 9.63 -8.92 -1.37
C LEU A 197 10.01 -10.40 -1.41
N SER A 198 9.20 -11.22 -2.09
CA SER A 198 9.47 -12.65 -2.32
C SER A 198 10.49 -12.93 -3.43
N HIS A 199 10.92 -11.93 -4.19
CA HIS A 199 11.86 -12.13 -5.30
C HIS A 199 13.28 -12.42 -4.77
N PRO A 200 13.91 -13.55 -5.16
CA PRO A 200 15.19 -13.98 -4.57
C PRO A 200 16.35 -12.98 -4.70
N GLU A 201 16.38 -12.21 -5.79
CA GLU A 201 17.49 -11.30 -6.13
C GLU A 201 17.36 -9.89 -5.54
N ILE A 202 16.18 -9.56 -5.01
CA ILE A 202 15.91 -8.21 -4.48
C ILE A 202 16.46 -8.13 -3.07
N VAL A 203 15.93 -8.93 -2.16
CA VAL A 203 16.35 -8.96 -0.76
C VAL A 203 17.43 -10.03 -0.59
N GLY A 204 18.68 -9.62 -0.38
CA GLY A 204 19.81 -10.50 -0.04
C GLY A 204 20.23 -10.43 1.43
N SER A 205 19.86 -9.37 2.14
CA SER A 205 20.17 -9.14 3.55
C SER A 205 18.94 -8.65 4.34
N ASP A 206 19.04 -8.63 5.68
CA ASP A 206 18.00 -8.05 6.54
C ASP A 206 17.81 -6.55 6.28
N LYS A 207 18.92 -5.82 6.06
CA LYS A 207 18.90 -4.38 5.75
C LYS A 207 18.26 -4.08 4.40
N ASP A 208 18.45 -4.97 3.42
CA ASP A 208 17.86 -4.85 2.08
C ASP A 208 16.33 -4.76 2.14
N VAL A 209 15.69 -5.30 3.19
CA VAL A 209 14.24 -5.22 3.38
C VAL A 209 13.80 -3.77 3.61
N ALA A 210 14.49 -3.04 4.48
CA ALA A 210 14.19 -1.64 4.78
C ALA A 210 14.48 -0.74 3.55
N ASP A 211 15.59 -1.00 2.86
CA ASP A 211 15.98 -0.27 1.65
C ASP A 211 14.98 -0.49 0.52
N PHE A 212 14.61 -1.76 0.26
CA PHE A 212 13.61 -2.11 -0.74
C PHE A 212 12.25 -1.47 -0.42
N THR A 213 11.83 -1.55 0.84
CA THR A 213 10.54 -0.98 1.28
C THR A 213 10.52 0.52 1.05
N SER A 214 11.62 1.20 1.36
CA SER A 214 11.76 2.63 1.10
C SER A 214 11.64 2.95 -0.39
N VAL A 215 12.37 2.24 -1.26
CA VAL A 215 12.28 2.43 -2.71
C VAL A 215 10.87 2.16 -3.25
N TYR A 216 10.21 1.11 -2.76
CA TYR A 216 8.85 0.75 -3.17
C TYR A 216 7.84 1.87 -2.85
N PHE A 217 7.87 2.39 -1.62
CA PHE A 217 6.93 3.43 -1.19
C PHE A 217 7.28 4.83 -1.72
N GLU A 218 8.55 5.13 -2.01
CA GLU A 218 8.93 6.31 -2.81
C GLU A 218 8.30 6.28 -4.21
N ALA A 219 8.32 5.11 -4.86
CA ALA A 219 7.70 4.93 -6.16
C ALA A 219 6.17 5.06 -6.09
N LEU A 220 5.55 4.57 -5.01
CA LEU A 220 4.10 4.72 -4.79
C LEU A 220 3.70 6.19 -4.66
N ILE A 221 4.45 6.98 -3.88
CA ILE A 221 4.24 8.43 -3.79
C ILE A 221 4.38 9.09 -5.16
N SER A 222 5.44 8.76 -5.89
CA SER A 222 5.71 9.34 -7.22
C SER A 222 4.56 9.07 -8.20
N GLU A 223 4.04 7.84 -8.23
CA GLU A 223 2.90 7.47 -9.09
C GLU A 223 1.62 8.23 -8.70
N ILE A 224 1.34 8.38 -7.41
CA ILE A 224 0.18 9.16 -6.93
C ILE A 224 0.34 10.63 -7.29
N GLN A 225 1.54 11.21 -7.13
CA GLN A 225 1.82 12.59 -7.48
C GLN A 225 1.65 12.87 -8.97
N GLN A 226 2.08 11.94 -9.84
CA GLN A 226 1.86 12.04 -11.29
C GLN A 226 0.37 12.06 -11.67
N ARG A 227 -0.47 11.36 -10.90
CA ARG A 227 -1.93 11.29 -11.10
C ARG A 227 -2.70 12.36 -10.32
N LYS A 228 -2.03 13.25 -9.58
CA LYS A 228 -2.69 14.27 -8.75
C LYS A 228 -3.69 15.12 -9.53
N ALA A 229 -3.35 15.51 -10.76
CA ALA A 229 -4.19 16.36 -11.59
C ALA A 229 -5.48 15.68 -12.08
N THR A 230 -5.59 14.36 -12.00
CA THR A 230 -6.80 13.61 -12.40
C THR A 230 -7.76 13.38 -11.25
N LEU A 231 -7.36 13.72 -10.02
CA LEU A 231 -8.19 13.57 -8.83
C LEU A 231 -9.05 14.82 -8.63
N GLU A 232 -10.35 14.63 -8.43
CA GLU A 232 -11.29 15.69 -8.05
C GLU A 232 -11.41 15.76 -6.52
N TYR A 233 -11.94 16.85 -5.95
CA TYR A 233 -12.16 16.97 -4.49
C TYR A 233 -10.89 16.82 -3.64
N THR A 234 -9.74 17.29 -4.16
CA THR A 234 -8.43 17.28 -3.47
C THR A 234 -8.15 18.53 -2.65
N GLU A 235 -9.03 19.53 -2.74
CA GLU A 235 -8.89 20.79 -2.02
C GLU A 235 -8.98 20.55 -0.51
N THR A 236 -8.35 21.44 0.27
CA THR A 236 -8.47 21.41 1.72
C THR A 236 -9.94 21.57 2.07
N ILE A 237 -10.50 20.57 2.75
CA ILE A 237 -11.86 20.64 3.26
C ILE A 237 -11.82 21.61 4.44
N VAL A 238 -12.36 22.80 4.23
CA VAL A 238 -12.49 23.84 5.24
C VAL A 238 -13.93 23.82 5.69
N ASP A 239 -14.16 23.51 6.97
CA ASP A 239 -15.46 23.69 7.63
C ASP A 239 -15.82 25.19 7.76
#